data_AF-A0A7J9X8T5-F1
#
_entry.id   AF-A0A7J9X8T5-F1
#
_cell.length_a   1.000
_cell.length_b   1.000
_cell.length_c   1.000
_cell.angle_alpha   90.00
_cell.angle_beta   90.00
_cell.angle_gamma   90.00
#
_symmetry.space_group_name_H-M   'P 1'
#
loop_
_entity.id
_entity.type
_entity.pdbx_description
1 polymer ?
#
loop_
_entity_poly.entity_id
_entity_poly.type
_entity_poly.pdbx_seq_one_letter_code
_entity_poly.pdbx_strand_id
1 'polypeptide(L)'
;MSMSGAGWILPAAVMLILLVGAGGLAAVVLATMRRLATPAVAPSASGALAIARERYARGEIDHAELDRILDTLLRTEGRVDPGRG
;
A
#
# COMPACT_ATOMS: atom_id res chain seq x y z
N MET A 1 -18.90 -43.02 -26.24
CA MET A 1 -18.66 -42.77 -24.79
C MET A 1 -17.51 -41.77 -24.68
N SER A 2 -17.80 -40.49 -24.50
CA SER A 2 -16.79 -39.42 -24.41
C SER A 2 -16.15 -39.42 -23.01
N MET A 3 -14.97 -40.04 -22.90
CA MET A 3 -14.10 -39.93 -21.73
C MET A 3 -13.31 -38.62 -21.83
N SER A 4 -13.91 -37.49 -21.42
CA SER A 4 -13.19 -36.19 -21.47
C SER A 4 -13.75 -35.14 -20.50
N GLY A 5 -14.16 -35.55 -19.29
CA GLY A 5 -14.57 -34.62 -18.22
C GLY A 5 -13.51 -34.35 -17.15
N ALA A 6 -12.60 -35.30 -16.90
CA ALA A 6 -11.77 -35.28 -15.68
C ALA A 6 -10.42 -34.57 -15.84
N GLY A 7 -9.87 -34.48 -17.05
CA GLY A 7 -8.51 -33.93 -17.29
C GLY A 7 -8.38 -32.42 -17.03
N TRP A 8 -9.50 -31.68 -17.01
CA TRP A 8 -9.54 -30.22 -16.84
C TRP A 8 -9.72 -29.81 -15.38
N ILE A 9 -10.18 -30.73 -14.54
CA ILE A 9 -10.50 -30.45 -13.13
C ILE A 9 -9.23 -30.14 -12.35
N LEU A 10 -8.15 -30.89 -12.61
CA LEU A 10 -6.87 -30.71 -11.93
C LEU A 10 -6.23 -29.33 -12.20
N PRO A 11 -6.04 -28.88 -13.46
CA PRO A 11 -5.47 -27.54 -13.72
C PRO A 11 -6.41 -26.41 -13.26
N ALA A 12 -7.72 -26.57 -13.38
CA ALA A 12 -8.68 -25.56 -12.90
C ALA A 12 -8.63 -25.40 -11.37
N ALA A 13 -8.54 -26.50 -10.61
CA ALA A 13 -8.41 -26.46 -9.16
C ALA A 13 -7.10 -25.81 -8.70
N VAL A 14 -5.97 -26.11 -9.37
CA VAL A 14 -4.68 -25.48 -9.06
C VAL A 14 -4.71 -23.97 -9.34
N MET A 15 -5.30 -23.55 -10.45
CA MET A 15 -5.42 -22.14 -10.80
C MET A 15 -6.30 -21.38 -9.79
N LEU A 16 -7.39 -22.00 -9.32
CA LEU A 16 -8.25 -21.43 -8.28
C LEU A 16 -7.49 -21.29 -6.95
N ILE A 17 -6.72 -22.30 -6.54
CA ILE A 17 -5.90 -22.25 -5.32
C ILE A 17 -4.83 -21.16 -5.42
N LEU A 18 -4.21 -20.97 -6.60
CA LEU A 18 -3.24 -19.90 -6.82
C LEU A 18 -3.90 -18.51 -6.81
N LEU A 19 -5.11 -18.36 -7.37
CA LEU A 19 -5.88 -17.12 -7.33
C LEU A 19 -6.32 -16.76 -5.91
N VAL A 20 -6.84 -17.74 -5.17
CA VAL A 20 -7.24 -17.56 -3.76
C VAL A 20 -6.02 -17.39 -2.86
N GLY A 21 -4.91 -18.07 -3.14
CA GLY A 21 -3.65 -17.94 -2.44
C GLY A 21 -3.01 -16.58 -2.66
N ALA A 22 -2.96 -16.09 -3.90
CA ALA A 22 -2.45 -14.76 -4.23
C ALA A 22 -3.35 -13.65 -3.69
N GLY A 23 -4.68 -13.79 -3.82
CA GLY A 23 -5.65 -12.85 -3.26
C GLY A 23 -5.63 -12.85 -1.72
N GLY A 24 -5.51 -14.02 -1.10
CA GLY A 24 -5.38 -14.19 0.34
C GLY A 24 -4.07 -13.60 0.86
N LEU A 25 -2.96 -13.79 0.15
CA LEU A 25 -1.67 -13.20 0.48
C LEU A 25 -1.74 -11.67 0.39
N ALA A 26 -2.34 -11.12 -0.67
CA ALA A 26 -2.53 -9.69 -0.81
C ALA A 26 -3.41 -9.10 0.32
N ALA A 27 -4.49 -9.80 0.70
CA ALA A 27 -5.35 -9.39 1.81
C ALA A 27 -4.63 -9.42 3.16
N VAL A 28 -3.79 -10.44 3.40
CA VAL A 28 -2.95 -10.54 4.61
C VAL A 28 -1.93 -9.41 4.64
N VAL A 29 -1.19 -9.19 3.55
CA VAL A 29 -0.20 -8.09 3.46
C VAL A 29 -0.87 -6.74 3.72
N LEU A 30 -2.03 -6.49 3.12
CA LEU A 30 -2.78 -5.24 3.32
C LEU A 30 -3.30 -5.11 4.76
N ALA A 31 -3.79 -6.20 5.36
CA ALA A 31 -4.25 -6.22 6.74
C ALA A 31 -3.10 -6.01 7.75
N THR A 32 -1.92 -6.58 7.48
CA THR A 32 -0.72 -6.36 8.27
C THR A 32 -0.25 -4.91 8.13
N MET A 33 -0.16 -4.37 6.90
CA MET A 33 0.17 -2.96 6.68
C MET A 33 -0.81 -2.01 7.39
N ARG A 34 -2.12 -2.30 7.34
CA ARG A 34 -3.14 -1.52 8.06
C ARG A 34 -3.00 -1.58 9.57
N ARG A 35 -2.65 -2.73 10.14
CA ARG A 35 -2.41 -2.87 11.59
C ARG A 35 -1.17 -2.11 12.05
N LEU A 36 -0.15 -1.98 11.20
CA LEU A 36 1.03 -1.15 11.46
C LEU A 36 0.78 0.35 11.21
N ALA A 37 -0.21 0.69 10.37
CA ALA A 37 -0.56 2.08 10.03
C ALA A 37 -1.53 2.76 11.02
N THR A 38 -1.87 2.13 12.14
CA THR A 38 -2.66 2.79 13.20
C THR A 38 -1.75 3.36 14.30
N PRO A 39 -1.24 4.59 14.13
CA PRO A 39 -1.06 5.49 15.25
C PRO A 39 -2.02 6.67 15.10
N ALA A 40 -2.96 6.77 16.04
CA ALA A 40 -3.64 8.01 16.37
C ALA A 40 -2.60 8.95 17.03
N VAL A 41 -1.77 9.59 16.23
CA VAL A 41 -0.80 10.59 16.66
C VAL A 41 -0.96 11.77 15.71
N ALA A 42 -0.94 12.98 16.26
CA ALA A 42 -1.00 14.24 15.54
C ALA A 42 -0.19 14.18 14.22
N PRO A 43 -0.63 14.85 13.14
CA PRO A 43 -0.02 14.71 11.82
C PRO A 43 1.44 15.16 11.88
N SER A 44 2.33 14.20 12.12
CA SER A 44 3.76 14.36 11.94
C SER A 44 4.01 14.50 10.44
N ALA A 45 5.13 15.13 10.07
CA ALA A 45 5.54 15.22 8.67
C ALA A 45 5.58 13.82 7.99
N SER A 46 5.88 12.77 8.76
CA SER A 46 5.74 11.37 8.32
C SER A 46 4.30 10.95 7.99
N GLY A 47 3.29 11.42 8.72
CA GLY A 47 1.87 11.18 8.45
C GLY A 47 1.39 11.96 7.22
N ALA A 48 1.80 13.22 7.07
CA ALA A 48 1.49 14.01 5.88
C ALA A 48 2.06 13.38 4.60
N LEU A 49 3.30 12.88 4.66
CA LEU A 49 3.93 12.15 3.55
C LEU A 49 3.20 10.85 3.22
N ALA A 50 2.75 10.10 4.24
CA ALA A 50 2.00 8.86 4.05
C ALA A 50 0.70 9.10 3.30
N ILE A 51 -0.05 10.15 3.67
CA ILE A 51 -1.29 10.56 2.98
C ILE A 51 -0.98 10.94 1.53
N ALA A 52 0.07 11.72 1.27
CA ALA A 52 0.45 12.12 -0.09
C ALA A 52 0.78 10.91 -0.98
N ARG A 53 1.52 9.92 -0.45
CA ARG A 53 1.82 8.66 -1.17
C ARG A 53 0.56 7.85 -1.49
N GLU A 54 -0.38 7.78 -0.56
CA GLU A 54 -1.66 7.09 -0.78
C GLU A 54 -2.50 7.77 -1.86
N ARG A 55 -2.50 9.11 -1.90
CA ARG A 55 -3.16 9.87 -2.97
C ARG A 55 -2.51 9.66 -4.33
N TYR A 56 -1.18 9.58 -4.39
CA TYR A 56 -0.45 9.27 -5.63
C TYR A 56 -0.75 7.85 -6.13
N ALA A 57 -0.75 6.86 -5.23
CA ALA A 57 -1.09 5.47 -5.57
C ALA A 57 -2.52 5.32 -6.10
N ARG A 58 -3.45 6.16 -5.62
CA ARG A 58 -4.83 6.24 -6.11
C ARG A 58 -4.98 7.08 -7.39
N GLY A 59 -3.91 7.75 -7.85
CA GLY A 59 -3.93 8.63 -9.02
C GLY A 59 -4.65 9.97 -8.80
N GLU A 60 -4.86 10.38 -7.55
CA GLU A 60 -5.51 11.66 -7.22
C GLU A 60 -4.56 12.86 -7.36
N ILE A 61 -3.26 12.61 -7.29
CA ILE A 61 -2.20 13.60 -7.50
C ILE A 61 -1.17 13.03 -8.45
N ASP A 62 -0.55 13.91 -9.24
CA ASP A 62 0.55 13.52 -10.12
C ASP A 62 1.89 13.50 -9.38
N HIS A 63 2.94 13.11 -10.11
CA HIS A 63 4.29 13.04 -9.56
C HIS A 63 4.84 14.41 -9.16
N ALA A 64 4.53 15.46 -9.93
CA ALA A 64 5.03 16.81 -9.68
C ALA A 64 4.44 17.39 -8.39
N GLU A 65 3.18 17.09 -8.10
CA GLU A 65 2.51 17.50 -6.87
C GLU A 65 3.05 16.73 -5.66
N LEU A 66 3.34 15.44 -5.79
CA LEU A 66 4.00 14.66 -4.74
C LEU A 66 5.36 15.25 -4.38
N ASP A 67 6.17 15.64 -5.37
CA ASP A 67 7.48 16.25 -5.16
C ASP A 67 7.39 17.60 -4.43
N ARG A 68 6.40 18.43 -4.75
CA ARG A 68 6.15 19.71 -4.04
C ARG A 68 5.82 19.49 -2.57
N ILE A 69 5.00 18.49 -2.27
CA ILE A 69 4.67 18.13 -0.89
C ILE A 69 5.93 17.64 -0.16
N LEU A 70 6.75 16.82 -0.82
CA LEU A 70 8.01 16.33 -0.27
C LEU A 70 8.98 17.47 0.06
N ASP A 71 9.18 18.42 -0.86
CA ASP A 71 10.03 19.61 -0.64
C ASP A 71 9.53 20.46 0.52
N THR A 72 8.21 20.65 0.61
CA THR A 72 7.57 21.42 1.68
C THR A 72 7.81 20.77 3.05
N LEU A 73 7.68 19.44 3.14
CA LEU A 73 7.90 18.70 4.37
C LEU A 73 9.36 18.71 4.79
N LEU A 74 10.30 18.47 3.85
CA LEU A 74 11.73 18.52 4.11
C LEU A 74 12.18 19.91 4.61
N ARG A 75 11.66 20.98 4.02
CA ARG A 75 11.94 22.35 4.44
C ARG A 75 11.35 22.67 5.82
N THR A 76 10.22 22.07 6.16
CA THR A 76 9.56 22.28 7.45
C THR A 76 10.27 21.50 8.56
N GLU A 77 10.65 20.24 8.32
CA GLU A 77 11.45 19.45 9.26
C GLU A 77 12.83 20.09 9.51
N GLY A 78 13.50 20.58 8.47
CA GLY A 78 14.77 21.30 8.60
C GLY A 78 14.68 22.64 9.35
N ARG A 79 13.48 23.23 9.48
CA ARG A 79 13.25 24.45 10.25
C ARG A 79 12.90 24.18 11.72
N VAL A 80 12.49 22.95 12.05
CA VAL A 80 12.03 22.56 13.40
C VAL A 80 13.18 22.05 14.30
N ASP A 81 14.43 22.07 13.84
CA ASP A 81 15.61 21.86 14.70
C ASP A 81 16.47 23.12 14.90
N PRO A 82 16.13 23.95 15.90
CA PRO A 82 17.12 24.75 16.61
C PRO A 82 17.03 24.42 18.11
N GLY A 83 17.49 23.24 18.51
CA GLY A 83 17.76 22.94 19.91
C GLY A 83 16.72 22.04 20.58
N ARG A 84 17.05 20.76 20.65
CA ARG A 84 16.68 19.95 21.83
C ARG A 84 17.32 20.59 23.07
N GLY A 85 16.52 21.29 23.86
CA GLY A 85 16.79 21.55 25.28
C GLY A 85 16.53 20.32 26.14
#